data_AF-A0AAW3TWF1-F1
#
_entry.id   AF-A0AAW3TWF1-F1
#
_cell.length_a   1.000
_cell.length_b   1.000
_cell.length_c   1.000
_cell.angle_alpha   90.00
_cell.angle_beta   90.00
_cell.angle_gamma   90.00
#
_symmetry.space_group_name_H-M   'P 1'
#
loop_
_entity.id
_entity.type
_entity.pdbx_description
1 polymer ?
#
loop_
_entity_poly.entity_id
_entity_poly.type
_entity_poly.pdbx_seq_one_letter_code
_entity_poly.pdbx_strand_id
1 'polypeptide(L)'
;MARTSSKPNDLASIQAQKDRLLAQIAELDVQAKEVEEEERDAGRPTLLAALDRVKIRKLGKADARLIANAIASFGGSAVAAHLGSLGKE
;
A
#
# COMPACT_ATOMS: atom_id res chain seq x y z
N MET A 1 24.16 56.52 -13.97
CA MET A 1 23.82 55.29 -14.71
C MET A 1 23.04 54.37 -13.77
N ALA A 2 21.89 53.87 -14.24
CA ALA A 2 20.80 53.35 -13.42
C ALA A 2 21.13 52.06 -12.63
N ARG A 3 20.54 51.95 -11.44
CA ARG A 3 20.55 50.76 -10.57
C ARG A 3 19.64 49.68 -11.17
N THR A 4 20.18 48.57 -11.65
CA THR A 4 19.41 47.36 -11.92
C THR A 4 19.74 46.32 -10.86
N SER A 5 18.93 46.34 -9.80
CA SER A 5 18.85 45.29 -8.79
C SER A 5 18.47 43.98 -9.48
N SER A 6 19.43 43.04 -9.52
CA SER A 6 19.18 41.66 -9.90
C SER A 6 18.27 41.03 -8.85
N LYS A 7 16.96 40.96 -9.14
CA LYS A 7 15.98 40.28 -8.27
C LYS A 7 16.20 38.77 -8.39
N PRO A 8 16.46 38.05 -7.29
CA PRO A 8 16.71 36.60 -7.32
C PRO A 8 15.44 35.74 -7.45
N ASN A 9 14.33 36.28 -7.97
CA ASN A 9 13.04 35.56 -8.03
C ASN A 9 12.28 35.94 -9.30
N ASP A 10 12.76 35.45 -10.43
CA ASP A 10 11.99 35.52 -11.66
C ASP A 10 10.84 34.50 -11.59
N LEU A 11 9.59 34.97 -11.68
CA LEU A 11 8.37 34.16 -11.52
C LEU A 11 8.34 32.95 -12.47
N ALA A 12 8.92 33.08 -13.67
CA ALA A 12 9.01 31.99 -14.62
C ALA A 12 9.92 30.85 -14.11
N SER A 13 11.01 31.20 -13.43
CA SER A 13 11.95 30.23 -12.83
C SER A 13 11.30 29.43 -11.70
N ILE A 14 10.50 30.10 -10.87
CA ILE A 14 9.77 29.46 -9.77
C ILE A 14 8.69 28.53 -10.32
N GLN A 15 8.00 28.94 -11.38
CA GLN A 15 6.98 28.11 -12.03
C GLN A 15 7.59 26.85 -12.65
N ALA A 16 8.70 26.98 -13.37
CA ALA A 16 9.42 25.83 -13.94
C ALA A 16 9.93 24.85 -12.87
N GLN A 17 10.35 25.35 -11.70
CA GLN A 17 10.70 24.50 -10.56
C GLN A 17 9.48 23.77 -9.98
N LYS A 18 8.34 24.46 -9.85
CA LYS A 18 7.08 23.82 -9.44
C LYS A 18 6.67 22.70 -10.37
N ASP A 19 6.72 22.92 -11.68
CA ASP A 19 6.32 21.91 -12.67
C ASP A 19 7.26 20.70 -12.63
N ARG A 20 8.56 20.91 -12.43
CA ARG A 20 9.53 19.81 -12.21
C ARG A 20 9.26 19.03 -10.92
N LEU A 21 8.91 19.71 -9.84
CA LEU A 21 8.59 19.05 -8.57
C LEU A 21 7.28 18.28 -8.66
N LEU A 22 6.26 18.81 -9.35
CA LEU A 22 5.01 18.10 -9.59
C LEU A 22 5.22 16.85 -10.45
N ALA A 23 6.10 16.90 -11.46
CA ALA A 23 6.46 15.73 -12.24
C ALA A 23 7.15 14.66 -11.38
N GLN A 24 8.06 15.06 -10.50
CA GLN A 24 8.72 14.14 -9.57
C GLN A 24 7.74 13.54 -8.55
N ILE A 25 6.78 14.31 -8.05
CA ILE A 25 5.72 13.80 -7.19
C ILE A 25 4.87 12.77 -7.93
N ALA A 26 4.52 13.03 -9.20
CA ALA A 26 3.75 12.09 -10.01
C ALA A 26 4.50 10.76 -10.26
N GLU A 27 5.82 10.80 -10.49
CA GLU A 27 6.64 9.57 -10.59
C GLU A 27 6.67 8.79 -9.27
N LEU A 28 6.82 9.49 -8.14
CA LEU A 28 6.78 8.85 -6.82
C LEU A 28 5.41 8.24 -6.49
N ASP A 29 4.31 8.90 -6.91
CA ASP A 29 2.95 8.37 -6.76
C ASP A 29 2.73 7.09 -7.59
N VAL A 30 3.34 6.98 -8.77
CA VAL A 30 3.30 5.76 -9.59
C VAL A 30 4.07 4.63 -8.90
N GLN A 31 5.29 4.90 -8.44
CA GLN A 31 6.10 3.90 -7.72
C GLN A 31 5.43 3.44 -6.43
N ALA A 32 4.80 4.36 -5.69
CA ALA A 32 4.06 4.02 -4.47
C ALA A 32 2.89 3.07 -4.76
N LYS A 33 2.18 3.28 -5.89
CA LYS A 33 1.10 2.36 -6.32
C LYS A 33 1.62 1.01 -6.75
N GLU A 34 2.73 0.96 -7.48
CA GLU A 34 3.35 -0.30 -7.91
C GLU A 34 3.78 -1.12 -6.68
N VAL A 35 4.41 -0.48 -5.69
CA VAL A 35 4.76 -1.14 -4.42
C VAL A 35 3.51 -1.58 -3.66
N GLU A 36 2.45 -0.77 -3.61
CA GLU A 36 1.18 -1.16 -2.97
C GLU A 36 0.52 -2.37 -3.66
N GLU A 37 0.57 -2.44 -4.99
CA GLU A 37 0.05 -3.59 -5.75
C GLU A 37 0.92 -4.84 -5.54
N GLU A 38 2.25 -4.70 -5.53
CA GLU A 38 3.16 -5.80 -5.22
C GLU A 38 2.97 -6.34 -3.79
N GLU A 39 2.78 -5.46 -2.80
CA GLU A 39 2.48 -5.84 -1.41
C GLU A 39 1.12 -6.54 -1.28
N ARG A 40 0.12 -6.10 -2.06
CA ARG A 40 -1.19 -6.76 -2.12
C ARG A 40 -1.12 -8.17 -2.70
N ASP A 41 -0.27 -8.39 -3.70
CA ASP A 41 -0.16 -9.69 -4.37
C ASP A 41 0.76 -10.69 -3.66
N ALA A 42 1.69 -10.26 -2.81
CA ALA A 42 2.62 -11.17 -2.13
C ALA A 42 1.92 -12.22 -1.23
N GLY A 43 0.80 -11.88 -0.58
CA GLY A 43 0.08 -12.77 0.36
C GLY A 43 -1.10 -13.52 -0.25
N ARG A 44 -1.68 -13.01 -1.34
CA ARG A 44 -2.90 -13.52 -1.97
C ARG A 44 -2.81 -14.96 -2.51
N PRO A 45 -1.78 -15.36 -3.28
CA PRO A 45 -1.72 -16.72 -3.83
C PRO A 45 -1.54 -17.77 -2.72
N THR A 46 -0.80 -17.44 -1.67
CA THR A 46 -0.61 -18.30 -0.50
C THR A 46 -1.92 -18.53 0.26
N LEU A 47 -2.70 -17.47 0.48
CA LEU A 47 -4.02 -17.58 1.12
C LEU A 47 -4.99 -18.40 0.27
N LEU A 48 -5.03 -18.17 -1.04
CA LEU A 48 -5.90 -18.95 -1.95
C LEU A 48 -5.50 -20.42 -1.99
N ALA A 49 -4.21 -20.74 -2.03
CA ALA A 49 -3.73 -22.13 -1.98
C ALA A 49 -4.05 -22.81 -0.64
N ALA A 50 -4.00 -22.07 0.48
CA ALA A 50 -4.43 -22.60 1.78
C ALA A 50 -5.94 -22.88 1.81
N LEU A 51 -6.76 -21.97 1.26
CA LEU A 51 -8.21 -22.14 1.14
C LEU A 51 -8.59 -23.33 0.24
N ASP A 52 -7.80 -23.64 -0.79
CA ASP A 52 -8.03 -24.81 -1.65
C ASP A 52 -7.74 -26.13 -0.91
N ARG A 53 -6.74 -26.16 -0.03
CA ARG A 53 -6.40 -27.33 0.82
C ARG A 53 -7.43 -27.59 1.90
N VAL A 54 -8.00 -26.55 2.50
CA VAL A 54 -9.10 -26.67 3.45
C VAL A 54 -10.35 -26.96 2.64
N LYS A 55 -10.71 -28.24 2.47
CA LYS A 55 -11.97 -28.64 1.81
C LYS A 55 -13.10 -27.70 2.25
N ILE A 56 -13.51 -26.79 1.36
CA ILE A 56 -14.38 -25.63 1.66
C ILE A 56 -15.71 -26.05 2.31
N ARG A 57 -16.08 -27.34 2.24
CA ARG A 57 -17.18 -27.93 3.04
C ARG A 57 -17.08 -27.70 4.55
N LYS A 58 -15.89 -27.48 5.12
CA LYS A 58 -15.72 -27.23 6.56
C LYS A 58 -15.60 -25.76 6.95
N LEU A 59 -15.34 -24.86 6.01
CA LEU A 59 -15.25 -23.43 6.27
C LEU A 59 -16.59 -22.78 5.90
N GLY A 60 -17.42 -22.50 6.89
CA GLY A 60 -18.73 -21.89 6.66
C GLY A 60 -18.61 -20.46 6.13
N LYS A 61 -19.63 -19.98 5.41
CA LYS A 61 -19.72 -18.58 4.97
C LYS A 61 -19.59 -17.58 6.13
N ALA A 62 -20.10 -17.94 7.31
CA ALA A 62 -19.98 -17.14 8.52
C ALA A 62 -18.51 -17.05 9.00
N ASP A 63 -17.80 -18.17 9.02
CA ASP A 63 -16.39 -18.24 9.43
C ASP A 63 -15.50 -17.46 8.47
N ALA A 64 -15.71 -17.64 7.16
CA ALA A 64 -14.99 -16.88 6.14
C ALA A 64 -15.20 -15.37 6.29
N ARG A 65 -16.42 -14.94 6.63
CA ARG A 65 -16.74 -13.52 6.85
C ARG A 65 -16.11 -12.98 8.13
N LEU A 66 -16.08 -13.77 9.20
CA LEU A 66 -15.40 -13.40 10.44
C LEU A 66 -13.90 -13.22 10.23
N ILE A 67 -13.25 -14.14 9.50
CA ILE A 67 -11.84 -14.03 9.17
C ILE A 67 -11.56 -12.79 8.32
N ALA A 68 -12.38 -12.54 7.29
CA ALA A 68 -12.24 -11.35 6.46
C ALA A 68 -12.39 -10.04 7.26
N ASN A 69 -13.38 -9.98 8.16
CA ASN A 69 -13.58 -8.83 9.04
C ASN A 69 -12.41 -8.65 10.01
N ALA A 70 -11.88 -9.73 10.59
CA ALA A 70 -10.73 -9.65 11.49
C ALA A 70 -9.48 -9.12 10.75
N ILE A 71 -9.22 -9.57 9.53
CA ILE A 71 -8.11 -9.07 8.71
C ILE A 71 -8.33 -7.57 8.40
N ALA A 72 -9.55 -7.16 8.07
CA ALA A 72 -9.87 -5.76 7.79
C ALA A 72 -9.75 -4.85 9.02
N SER A 73 -10.12 -5.34 10.21
CA SER A 73 -10.11 -4.54 11.44
C SER A 73 -8.75 -4.49 12.15
N PHE A 74 -7.98 -5.57 12.11
CA PHE A 74 -6.72 -5.69 12.87
C PHE A 74 -5.47 -5.77 11.99
N GLY A 75 -5.63 -5.90 10.67
CA GLY A 75 -4.54 -6.10 9.72
C GLY A 75 -4.05 -7.55 9.67
N GLY A 76 -3.51 -7.97 8.53
CA GLY A 76 -3.08 -9.34 8.29
C GLY A 76 -1.98 -9.83 9.25
N SER A 77 -1.06 -8.95 9.64
CA SER A 77 0.06 -9.28 10.53
C SER A 77 -0.40 -9.63 11.96
N ALA A 78 -1.33 -8.86 12.53
CA ALA A 78 -1.88 -9.12 13.86
C ALA A 78 -2.67 -10.43 13.89
N VAL A 79 -3.49 -10.68 12.86
CA VAL A 79 -4.23 -11.94 12.72
C VAL A 79 -3.27 -13.12 12.59
N ALA A 80 -2.23 -13.01 11.77
CA ALA A 80 -1.22 -14.07 11.61
C ALA A 80 -0.45 -14.35 12.91
N ALA A 81 -0.07 -13.31 13.66
CA ALA A 81 0.59 -13.46 14.96
C ALA A 81 -0.30 -14.19 15.97
N HIS A 82 -1.58 -13.84 16.02
CA HIS A 82 -2.54 -14.50 16.91
C HIS A 82 -2.77 -15.97 16.53
N LEU A 83 -3.00 -16.26 15.24
CA LEU A 83 -3.14 -17.64 14.75
C LEU A 83 -1.87 -18.47 15.02
N GLY A 84 -0.69 -17.87 14.84
CA GLY A 84 0.59 -18.51 15.16
C GLY A 84 0.79 -18.79 16.65
N SER A 85 0.09 -18.07 17.54
CA SER A 85 0.10 -18.35 18.99
C SER A 85 -0.77 -19.55 19.36
N LEU A 86 -1.84 -19.81 18.60
CA LEU A 86 -2.76 -20.95 18.81
C LEU A 86 -2.20 -22.28 18.28
N GLY A 87 -1.31 -22.24 17.29
CA GLY A 87 -0.71 -23.43 16.67
C GLY A 87 0.55 -23.97 17.35
N LYS A 88 0.94 -23.42 18.51
CA LYS A 88 2.14 -23.79 19.26
C LYS A 88 1.89 -24.72 20.46
N GLU A 89 0.70 -25.34 20.53
CA GLU A 89 0.35 -26.35 21.55
C GLU A 89 0.34 -27.77 20.96
#